data_AF-A0A512PDV2-F1
#
_entry.id   AF-A0A512PDV2-F1
#
_cell.length_a   1.000
_cell.length_b   1.000
_cell.length_c   1.000
_cell.angle_alpha   90.00
_cell.angle_beta   90.00
_cell.angle_gamma   90.00
#
_symmetry.space_group_name_H-M   'P 1'
#
loop_
_entity.id
_entity.type
_entity.pdbx_description
1 polymer ?
#
loop_
_entity_poly.entity_id
_entity_poly.type
_entity_poly.pdbx_seq_one_letter_code
_entity_poly.pdbx_strand_id
1 'polypeptide(L)' 'MVPTLAGPAQLVPLASLASRGTSVIALRTAAQRGRLKAQRGDDGQWRSTRAWVTEYQRSRYERKPR' A
#
# COMPACT_ATOMS: atom_id res chain seq x y z
N MET A 1 15.49 11.68 7.27
CA MET A 1 16.10 10.57 6.54
C MET A 1 14.97 9.75 5.91
N VAL A 2 14.85 9.75 4.59
CA VAL A 2 13.86 8.94 3.87
C VAL A 2 14.51 7.58 3.64
N PRO A 3 14.01 6.47 4.21
CA PRO A 3 14.62 5.18 3.96
C PRO A 3 14.45 4.85 2.48
N THR A 4 15.58 4.71 1.80
CA THR A 4 15.68 4.18 0.44
C THR A 4 15.20 2.72 0.44
N LEU A 5 13.89 2.51 0.26
CA LEU A 5 13.30 1.17 0.17
C LEU A 5 13.38 0.66 -1.27
N ALA A 6 14.58 0.18 -1.57
CA ALA A 6 14.92 -1.07 -2.26
C ALA A 6 13.98 -1.61 -3.36
N GLY A 7 14.54 -1.65 -4.58
CA GLY A 7 14.45 -2.77 -5.52
C GLY A 7 13.16 -2.89 -6.35
N PRO A 8 13.16 -3.68 -7.44
CA PRO A 8 12.04 -3.83 -8.38
C PRO A 8 10.90 -4.57 -7.69
N ALA A 9 10.14 -3.83 -6.90
CA ALA A 9 9.11 -4.37 -6.09
C ALA A 9 7.99 -4.84 -7.02
N GLN A 10 7.79 -6.17 -7.07
CA GLN A 10 6.77 -6.76 -7.91
C GLN A 10 5.42 -6.15 -7.57
N LEU A 11 4.81 -5.50 -8.57
CA LEU A 11 3.47 -4.95 -8.50
C LEU A 11 2.50 -6.11 -8.41
N VAL A 12 2.04 -6.39 -7.18
CA VAL A 12 1.06 -7.43 -6.91
C VAL A 12 -0.31 -6.80 -6.67
N PRO A 13 -1.41 -7.51 -6.97
CA PRO A 13 -2.75 -7.00 -6.71
C PRO A 13 -2.94 -6.57 -5.25
N LEU A 14 -3.63 -5.45 -5.02
CA LEU A 14 -3.97 -5.01 -3.65
C LEU A 14 -4.74 -6.08 -2.86
N ALA A 15 -5.49 -6.93 -3.56
CA ALA A 15 -6.16 -8.09 -2.99
C ALA A 15 -5.19 -9.03 -2.24
N SER A 16 -4.03 -9.29 -2.83
CA SER A 16 -2.98 -10.15 -2.25
C SER A 16 -2.15 -9.46 -1.16
N LEU A 17 -2.29 -8.13 -1.02
CA LEU A 17 -1.62 -7.32 0.00
C LEU A 17 -2.51 -6.98 1.19
N ALA A 18 -3.81 -7.25 1.10
CA ALA A 18 -4.71 -7.05 2.22
C ALA A 18 -4.33 -7.97 3.38
N SER A 19 -4.48 -7.44 4.59
CA SER A 19 -4.17 -8.12 5.84
C SER A 19 -5.31 -7.90 6.82
N ARG A 20 -5.34 -8.64 7.94
CA ARG A 20 -6.39 -8.55 8.96
C ARG A 20 -6.62 -7.11 9.48
N GLY A 21 -5.57 -6.27 9.49
CA GLY A 21 -5.66 -4.86 9.90
C GLY A 21 -5.93 -3.85 8.76
N THR A 22 -5.83 -4.26 7.49
CA THR A 22 -6.01 -3.36 6.35
C THR A 22 -6.72 -4.07 5.20
N SER A 23 -7.97 -3.68 4.93
CA SER A 23 -8.78 -4.25 3.85
C SER A 23 -8.35 -3.78 2.47
N VAL A 24 -8.69 -4.57 1.44
CA VAL A 24 -8.49 -4.21 0.03
C VAL A 24 -9.12 -2.86 -0.29
N ILE A 25 -10.32 -2.59 0.23
CA ILE A 25 -11.02 -1.32 0.06
C ILE A 25 -10.23 -0.15 0.66
N ALA A 26 -9.66 -0.33 1.86
CA ALA A 26 -8.83 0.68 2.50
C ALA A 26 -7.56 0.97 1.70
N LEU A 27 -6.88 -0.08 1.20
CA LEU A 27 -5.70 0.07 0.34
C LEU A 27 -6.06 0.77 -0.98
N ARG A 28 -7.16 0.38 -1.62
CA ARG A 28 -7.65 0.98 -2.86
C ARG A 28 -8.02 2.45 -2.68
N THR A 29 -8.62 2.79 -1.54
CA THR A 29 -8.95 4.17 -1.20
C THR A 29 -7.68 4.99 -0.94
N ALA A 30 -6.70 4.42 -0.24
CA ALA A 30 -5.41 5.08 -0.02
C ALA A 30 -4.67 5.33 -1.35
N ALA A 31 -4.71 4.36 -2.27
CA ALA A 31 -4.16 4.47 -3.61
C ALA A 31 -4.85 5.58 -4.43
N GLN A 32 -6.18 5.58 -4.48
CA GLN A 32 -6.96 6.62 -5.17
C GLN A 32 -6.71 8.02 -4.61
N ARG A 33 -6.49 8.13 -3.29
CA ARG A 33 -6.19 9.41 -2.63
C ARG A 33 -4.72 9.82 -2.71
N GLY A 34 -3.86 9.06 -3.40
CA GLY A 34 -2.42 9.33 -3.49
C GLY A 34 -1.65 9.15 -2.17
N ARG A 35 -2.25 8.50 -1.16
CA ARG A 35 -1.63 8.21 0.15
C ARG A 35 -0.82 6.92 0.16
N LEU A 36 -1.05 6.05 -0.82
CA LEU A 36 -0.32 4.80 -1.04
C LEU A 36 0.14 4.81 -2.50
N LYS A 37 1.43 4.53 -2.72
CA LYS A 37 1.95 4.31 -4.07
C LYS A 37 1.31 3.05 -4.64
N ALA A 38 0.60 3.17 -5.75
CA ALA A 38 -0.04 2.06 -6.44
C ALA A 38 -0.27 2.42 -7.90
N GLN A 39 -0.29 1.42 -8.75
CA GLN A 39 -0.50 1.55 -10.18
C GLN A 39 -1.79 0.82 -10.55
N ARG A 40 -2.67 1.49 -11.28
CA ARG A 40 -3.84 0.86 -11.88
C ARG A 40 -3.40 0.22 -13.19
N GLY A 41 -3.60 -1.08 -13.35
CA GLY A 41 -3.37 -1.72 -14.64
C GLY A 41 -4.57 -1.60 -15.55
N ASP A 42 -4.36 -2.00 -16.81
CA ASP A 42 -5.36 -1.96 -17.88
C ASP A 42 -6.58 -2.83 -17.62
N ASP A 43 -6.42 -3.86 -16.79
CA ASP A 43 -7.50 -4.72 -16.27
C ASP A 43 -8.34 -4.05 -15.16
N GLY A 44 -8.06 -2.79 -14.83
CA GLY A 44 -8.72 -2.05 -13.77
C GLY A 44 -8.29 -2.46 -12.37
N GLN A 45 -7.36 -3.42 -12.24
CA GLN A 45 -6.84 -3.84 -10.95
C GLN A 45 -5.78 -2.87 -10.45
N TRP A 46 -5.88 -2.54 -9.17
CA TRP A 46 -4.85 -1.79 -8.47
C TRP A 46 -3.75 -2.75 -8.02
N ARG A 47 -2.52 -2.42 -8.38
CA ARG A 47 -1.31 -3.14 -7.99
C ARG A 47 -0.43 -2.23 -7.15
N SER A 48 0.13 -2.77 -6.10
CA SER A 48 1.08 -2.06 -5.24
C SER A 48 2.14 -3.05 -4.81
N THR A 49 3.04 -2.57 -3.97
CA THR A 49 4.15 -3.35 -3.47
C THR A 49 3.95 -3.59 -1.98
N ARG A 50 4.44 -4.73 -1.49
CA ARG A 50 4.36 -5.05 -0.07
C ARG A 50 5.12 -4.03 0.79
N ALA A 51 6.23 -3.51 0.27
CA ALA A 51 7.00 -2.45 0.92
C ALA A 51 6.17 -1.18 1.15
N TRP A 52 5.52 -0.65 0.10
CA TRP A 52 4.69 0.56 0.20
C TRP A 52 3.49 0.38 1.12
N VAL A 53 2.84 -0.79 1.08
CA VAL A 53 1.74 -1.12 1.98
C VAL A 53 2.21 -1.24 3.43
N THR A 54 3.41 -1.77 3.67
CA THR A 54 4.00 -1.88 5.01
C THR A 54 4.35 -0.49 5.56
N GLU A 55 4.92 0.39 4.73
CA GLU A 55 5.22 1.78 5.09
C GLU A 55 3.95 2.58 5.38
N TYR A 56 2.92 2.46 4.53
CA TYR A 56 1.61 3.07 4.77
C TYR A 56 1.00 2.59 6.09
N GLN A 57 1.10 1.29 6.41
CA GLN A 57 0.63 0.76 7.67
C GLN A 57 1.43 1.32 8.85
N ARG A 58 2.76 1.32 8.79
CA ARG A 58 3.62 1.91 9.84
C ARG A 58 3.22 3.36 10.13
N SER A 59 3.14 4.20 9.11
CA SER A 59 2.72 5.61 9.25
C SER A 59 1.29 5.76 9.83
N ARG A 60 0.40 4.81 9.55
CA ARG A 60 -0.97 4.80 10.10
C ARG A 60 -1.00 4.37 11.58
N TYR A 61 -0.20 3.38 11.97
CA TYR A 61 -0.14 2.88 13.34
C TYR A 61 0.67 3.81 14.26
N GLU A 62 1.74 4.45 13.76
CA GLU A 62 2.51 5.47 14.50
C GLU A 62 1.66 6.69 14.88
N ARG A 63 0.62 7.01 14.09
CA ARG A 63 -0.33 8.09 14.38
C ARG A 63 -1.43 7.74 15.40
N LYS A 64 -1.45 6.50 15.90
CA LYS A 64 -2.30 6.11 17.04
C LYS A 64 -1.43 5.81 18.26
N PRO A 65 -0.87 6.83 18.93
CA PRO A 65 -0.55 6.68 20.34
C PRO A 65 -1.88 6.49 21.09
N ARG A 66 -1.93 5.47 21.94
CA ARG A 66 -3.04 5.24 22.87
C ARG A 66 -2.96 6.20 24.04
#